data_AF-A0A7W0UT53-F1
#
_entry.id   AF-A0A7W0UT53-F1
#
_cell.length_a   1.000
_cell.length_b   1.000
_cell.length_c   1.000
_cell.angle_alpha   90.00
_cell.angle_beta   90.00
_cell.angle_gamma   90.00
#
_symmetry.space_group_name_H-M   'P 1'
#
loop_
_entity.id
_entity.type
_entity.pdbx_description
1 polymer ?
#
loop_
_entity_poly.entity_id
_entity_poly.type
_entity_poly.pdbx_seq_one_letter_code
_entity_poly.pdbx_strand_id
1 'polypeptide(L)'
;MSMVVWVMMGIAIWHFAVFVPDRFWGGIVGAFLAATAGAAIFGLLVAGVSIPGTNDTGLEQALIAVPGAVLGLGLSWLYGSRMEEEHRPEVL
;
A
#
# COMPACT_ATOMS: atom_id res chain seq x y z
N MET A 1 -18.97 -3.76 4.91
CA MET A 1 -18.43 -2.43 4.55
C MET A 1 -16.90 -2.40 4.57
N SER A 2 -16.24 -3.54 4.77
CA SER A 2 -14.80 -3.60 5.07
C SER A 2 -13.88 -3.19 3.93
N MET A 3 -14.28 -3.35 2.66
CA MET A 3 -13.48 -2.89 1.51
C MET A 3 -13.15 -1.40 1.61
N VAL A 4 -14.14 -0.58 1.98
CA VAL A 4 -13.94 0.87 2.16
C VAL A 4 -12.99 1.13 3.33
N VAL A 5 -13.13 0.39 4.44
CA VAL A 5 -12.24 0.51 5.60
C VAL A 5 -10.80 0.18 5.22
N TRP A 6 -10.58 -0.89 4.45
CA TRP A 6 -9.24 -1.29 4.02
C TRP A 6 -8.59 -0.25 3.12
N VAL A 7 -9.33 0.26 2.13
CA VAL A 7 -8.84 1.33 1.25
C VAL A 7 -8.55 2.59 2.07
N MET A 8 -9.44 3.02 2.96
CA MET A 8 -9.24 4.20 3.80
C MET A 8 -8.02 4.07 4.70
N MET A 9 -7.78 2.89 5.28
CA MET A 9 -6.57 2.63 6.06
C MET A 9 -5.31 2.66 5.18
N GLY A 10 -5.37 2.08 3.97
CA GLY A 10 -4.27 2.17 3.00
C GLY A 10 -3.93 3.62 2.64
N ILE A 11 -4.95 4.47 2.44
CA ILE A 11 -4.79 5.91 2.21
C ILE A 11 -4.17 6.58 3.43
N ALA A 12 -4.63 6.28 4.65
CA ALA A 12 -4.07 6.83 5.87
C ALA A 12 -2.58 6.51 6.02
N ILE A 13 -2.17 5.28 5.70
CA ILE A 13 -0.77 4.85 5.73
C ILE A 13 0.05 5.53 4.62
N TRP A 14 -0.50 5.64 3.42
CA TRP A 14 0.17 6.33 2.30
C TRP A 14 0.56 7.77 2.62
N HIS A 15 -0.19 8.50 3.45
CA HIS A 15 0.19 9.86 3.86
C HIS A 15 1.57 9.93 4.51
N PHE A 16 2.01 8.87 5.19
CA PHE A 16 3.34 8.81 5.79
C PHE A 16 4.47 8.57 4.78
N ALA A 17 4.15 8.31 3.51
CA ALA A 17 5.14 8.18 2.43
C ALA A 17 5.95 9.48 2.25
N VAL A 18 5.42 10.64 2.65
CA VAL A 18 6.13 11.93 2.62
C VAL A 18 7.38 11.96 3.49
N PHE A 19 7.49 11.07 4.49
CA PHE A 19 8.67 10.97 5.36
C PHE A 19 9.79 10.08 4.80
N VAL A 20 9.54 9.43 3.66
CA VAL A 20 10.48 8.51 3.01
C VAL A 20 10.98 9.16 1.72
N PRO A 21 12.24 8.96 1.30
CA PRO A 21 12.71 9.42 0.00
C PRO A 21 11.80 8.92 -1.13
N ASP A 22 11.39 9.83 -2.04
CA ASP A 22 10.48 9.54 -3.15
C ASP A 22 11.15 8.69 -4.25
N ARG A 23 11.30 7.40 -3.95
CA ARG A 23 11.87 6.40 -4.85
C ARG A 23 10.84 5.34 -5.21
N PHE A 24 9.56 5.68 -5.07
CA PHE A 24 8.46 4.80 -5.41
C PHE A 24 8.34 4.63 -6.92
N TRP A 25 7.99 3.43 -7.37
CA TRP A 25 7.73 3.20 -8.78
C TRP A 25 6.49 3.99 -9.23
N GLY A 26 6.69 5.01 -10.07
CA GLY A 26 5.63 5.96 -10.44
C GLY A 26 5.43 7.11 -9.44
N GLY A 27 6.40 7.35 -8.55
CA GLY A 27 6.39 8.43 -7.56
C GLY A 27 5.24 8.31 -6.57
N ILE A 28 4.78 9.45 -6.06
CA ILE A 28 3.72 9.52 -5.03
C ILE A 28 2.39 8.87 -5.47
N VAL A 29 2.06 8.92 -6.76
CA VAL A 29 0.87 8.28 -7.33
C VAL A 29 1.03 6.77 -7.35
N GLY A 30 2.21 6.28 -7.73
CA GLY A 30 2.52 4.85 -7.64
C GLY A 30 2.51 4.32 -6.22
N ALA A 31 3.01 5.10 -5.26
CA ALA A 31 2.89 4.81 -3.83
C ALA A 31 1.43 4.71 -3.37
N PHE A 32 0.57 5.64 -3.83
CA PHE A 32 -0.86 5.65 -3.51
C PHE A 32 -1.57 4.38 -4.00
N LEU A 33 -1.33 4.01 -5.26
CA LEU A 33 -1.91 2.82 -5.86
C LEU A 33 -1.39 1.55 -5.16
N ALA A 34 -0.09 1.50 -4.85
CA ALA A 34 0.50 0.34 -4.18
C ALA A 34 -0.04 0.16 -2.75
N ALA A 35 -0.18 1.23 -1.97
CA ALA A 35 -0.75 1.17 -0.62
C ALA A 35 -2.22 0.74 -0.61
N THR A 36 -3.04 1.32 -1.48
CA THR A 36 -4.48 1.03 -1.54
C THR A 36 -4.77 -0.36 -2.10
N ALA A 37 -4.08 -0.76 -3.17
CA ALA A 37 -4.19 -2.11 -3.71
C ALA A 37 -3.64 -3.16 -2.73
N GLY A 38 -2.49 -2.89 -2.10
CA GLY A 38 -1.92 -3.78 -1.10
C GLY A 38 -2.85 -4.01 0.10
N ALA A 39 -3.44 -2.93 0.64
CA ALA A 39 -4.42 -3.00 1.72
C ALA A 39 -5.66 -3.83 1.32
N ALA A 40 -6.23 -3.58 0.14
CA ALA A 40 -7.41 -4.27 -0.34
C ALA A 40 -7.14 -5.76 -0.63
N ILE A 41 -6.02 -6.09 -1.28
CA ILE A 41 -5.63 -7.46 -1.59
C ILE A 41 -5.38 -8.24 -0.31
N PHE A 42 -4.61 -7.68 0.64
CA PHE A 42 -4.32 -8.34 1.90
C PHE A 42 -5.58 -8.55 2.74
N GLY A 43 -6.44 -7.53 2.85
CA GLY A 43 -7.74 -7.65 3.52
C GLY A 43 -8.62 -8.74 2.92
N LEU A 44 -8.67 -8.83 1.59
CA LEU A 44 -9.41 -9.87 0.88
C LEU A 44 -8.84 -11.27 1.13
N LEU A 45 -7.50 -11.41 1.13
CA LEU A 45 -6.84 -12.69 1.41
C LEU A 45 -7.12 -13.17 2.84
N VAL A 46 -7.02 -12.28 3.83
CA VAL A 46 -7.30 -12.61 5.24
C VAL A 46 -8.77 -12.91 5.48
N ALA A 47 -9.69 -12.19 4.80
CA ALA A 47 -11.13 -12.42 4.89
C ALA A 47 -11.62 -13.64 4.08
N GLY A 48 -10.72 -14.45 3.52
CA GLY A 48 -11.07 -15.67 2.79
C GLY A 48 -11.80 -15.40 1.47
N VAL A 49 -11.47 -14.31 0.78
CA VAL A 49 -12.10 -13.86 -0.48
C VAL A 49 -13.58 -13.48 -0.30
N SER A 50 -13.99 -13.20 0.94
CA SER A 50 -15.29 -12.61 1.27
C SER A 50 -15.10 -11.17 1.76
N ILE A 51 -16.10 -10.30 1.55
CA ILE A 51 -16.07 -8.92 2.05
C ILE A 51 -17.02 -8.84 3.24
N PRO A 52 -16.52 -8.70 4.48
CA PRO A 52 -17.39 -8.67 5.65
C PRO A 52 -18.43 -7.54 5.60
N GLY A 53 -19.63 -7.87 6.07
CA GLY A 53 -20.77 -6.97 6.15
C GLY A 53 -20.58 -5.89 7.23
N THR A 54 -21.50 -4.93 7.30
CA THR A 54 -21.43 -3.82 8.27
C THR A 54 -21.41 -4.29 9.72
N ASN A 55 -22.12 -5.38 10.03
CA ASN A 55 -22.22 -5.92 11.39
C ASN A 55 -20.91 -6.52 11.92
N ASP A 56 -20.01 -6.90 11.02
CA ASP A 56 -18.67 -7.45 11.33
C ASP A 56 -17.56 -6.43 11.01
N THR A 57 -17.93 -5.17 10.70
CA THR A 57 -16.96 -4.12 10.40
C THR A 57 -16.52 -3.45 11.70
N GLY A 58 -15.52 -4.04 12.37
CA GLY A 58 -14.88 -3.48 13.57
C GLY A 58 -13.49 -2.88 13.33
N LEU A 59 -12.83 -2.45 14.42
CA LEU A 59 -11.44 -1.96 14.42
C LEU A 59 -10.46 -3.00 13.84
N GLU A 60 -10.77 -4.28 13.98
CA GLU A 60 -10.02 -5.39 13.40
C GLU A 60 -9.81 -5.22 11.88
N GLN A 61 -10.82 -4.75 11.15
CA GLN A 61 -10.76 -4.63 9.69
C GLN A 61 -9.76 -3.54 9.29
N ALA A 62 -9.69 -2.46 10.07
CA ALA A 62 -8.67 -1.44 9.93
C ALA A 62 -7.27 -2.01 10.17
N LEU A 63 -7.06 -2.79 11.23
CA LEU A 63 -5.75 -3.38 11.54
C LEU A 63 -5.30 -4.39 10.49
N ILE A 64 -6.22 -5.19 9.94
CA ILE A 64 -5.94 -6.17 8.88
C ILE A 64 -5.38 -5.48 7.62
N ALA A 65 -5.81 -4.26 7.31
CA ALA A 65 -5.34 -3.54 6.13
C ALA A 65 -3.89 -3.02 6.26
N VAL A 66 -3.38 -2.85 7.48
CA VAL A 66 -2.08 -2.23 7.74
C VAL A 66 -0.91 -3.00 7.10
N PRO A 67 -0.77 -4.32 7.30
CA PRO A 67 0.31 -5.09 6.67
C PRO A 67 0.27 -5.01 5.14
N GLY A 68 -0.93 -5.08 4.55
CA GLY A 68 -1.11 -4.97 3.11
C GLY A 68 -0.61 -3.64 2.54
N ALA A 69 -0.96 -2.53 3.20
CA ALA A 69 -0.51 -1.20 2.78
C ALA A 69 1.01 -1.04 2.88
N VAL A 70 1.61 -1.49 4.00
CA VAL A 70 3.06 -1.42 4.23
C VAL A 70 3.82 -2.29 3.22
N LEU A 71 3.34 -3.51 2.94
CA LEU A 71 3.93 -4.38 1.92
C LEU A 71 3.82 -3.75 0.53
N GLY A 72 2.67 -3.19 0.17
CA GLY A 72 2.48 -2.50 -1.11
C GLY A 72 3.47 -1.35 -1.30
N LEU A 73 3.58 -0.46 -0.29
CA LEU A 73 4.54 0.64 -0.30
C LEU A 73 5.99 0.14 -0.37
N GLY A 74 6.34 -0.84 0.46
CA GLY A 74 7.69 -1.41 0.48
C GLY A 74 8.09 -2.01 -0.87
N LEU A 75 7.20 -2.76 -1.51
CA LEU A 75 7.45 -3.33 -2.84
C LEU A 75 7.59 -2.25 -3.92
N SER A 76 6.72 -1.22 -3.90
CA SER A 76 6.80 -0.10 -4.84
C SER A 76 8.10 0.70 -4.67
N TRP A 77 8.52 0.95 -3.43
CA TRP A 77 9.76 1.66 -3.13
C TRP A 77 10.99 0.85 -3.53
N LEU A 78 11.05 -0.44 -3.20
CA LEU A 78 12.16 -1.31 -3.55
C LEU A 78 12.31 -1.47 -5.07
N TYR A 79 11.19 -1.54 -5.78
CA TYR A 79 11.22 -1.64 -7.24
C TYR A 79 11.65 -0.30 -7.87
N GLY A 80 11.09 0.81 -7.42
CA GLY A 80 11.47 2.14 -7.93
C GLY A 80 12.94 2.49 -7.63
N SER A 81 13.46 2.15 -6.44
CA SER A 81 14.85 2.40 -6.09
C SER A 81 15.85 1.63 -6.98
N ARG A 82 15.51 0.40 -7.39
CA ARG A 82 16.35 -0.41 -8.29
C ARG A 82 16.37 0.15 -9.71
N MET A 83 15.23 0.66 -10.19
CA MET A 83 15.11 1.24 -11.54
C MET A 83 15.90 2.55 -11.68
N GLU A 84 15.96 3.34 -10.60
CA GLU A 84 16.76 4.58 -10.57
C GLU A 84 18.27 4.31 -10.62
N GLU A 85 18.74 3.24 -9.96
CA GLU A 85 20.15 2.83 -10.00
C GLU A 85 20.57 2.41 -11.42
N GLU A 86 19.71 1.71 -12.15
CA GLU A 86 19.97 1.26 -13.53
C GLU A 86 20.01 2.43 -14.53
N HIS A 87 19.22 3.48 -14.31
CA HIS A 87 19.14 4.65 -15.20
C HIS A 87 20.17 5.74 -14.89
N ARG A 88 21.07 5.55 -13.93
CA ARG A 88 22.06 6.56 -13.58
C ARG A 88 23.15 6.59 -14.67
N PRO A 89 23.25 7.65 -15.51
CA PRO A 89 24.26 7.71 -16.54
C PRO A 89 25.64 7.66 -15.88
N GLU A 90 26.52 6.83 -16.43
CA GLU A 90 27.92 6.71 -16.06
C GLU A 90 28.62 8.02 -16.44
N VAL A 91 28.49 9.05 -15.61
CA VAL A 91 29.29 10.28 -15.74
C VAL A 91 30.40 10.19 -14.70
N LEU A 92 31.49 9.53 -15.09
CA LEU A 92 32.82 9.62 -14.50
C LEU A 92 33.81 10.01 -15.58
#